data_AF-A0A2D5GZ59-F1
#
_entry.id   AF-A0A2D5GZ59-F1
#
_cell.length_a   1.000
_cell.length_b   1.000
_cell.length_c   1.000
_cell.angle_alpha   90.00
_cell.angle_beta   90.00
_cell.angle_gamma   90.00
#
_symmetry.space_group_name_H-M   'P 1'
#
loop_
_entity.id
_entity.type
_entity.pdbx_description
1 polymer ?
#
loop_
_entity_poly.entity_id
_entity_poly.type
_entity_poly.pdbx_seq_one_letter_code
_entity_poly.pdbx_strand_id
1 'polypeptide(L)'
;MIHKGSATVIRKPRALTLFLIPACLSLLMTHTAVISADSDTSLNKLSKAEQKSGWKLLFDGKTTDGWRNYKKEGVSDGWTIKDGVLSRSATGAGDIITDDQFGYFELSLEYRISPEGNSGLMFHVTEEEKTPWMTGPEVQIQDNVDGHDP
;
A
#
# COMPACT_ATOMS: atom_id res chain seq x y z
N MET A 1 -9.94 -10.10 -8.63
CA MET A 1 -9.67 -8.87 -7.85
C MET A 1 -8.71 -8.00 -8.63
N ILE A 2 -8.90 -6.69 -8.66
CA ILE A 2 -8.16 -5.84 -9.60
C ILE A 2 -7.57 -4.66 -8.81
N HIS A 3 -6.30 -4.60 -8.46
CA HIS A 3 -5.74 -3.48 -7.69
C HIS A 3 -5.46 -2.24 -8.55
N LYS A 4 -6.31 -1.21 -8.52
CA LYS A 4 -5.84 0.08 -9.02
C LYS A 4 -4.69 0.56 -8.12
N GLY A 5 -3.61 1.08 -8.71
CA GLY A 5 -2.76 2.11 -8.10
C GLY A 5 -1.88 1.75 -6.89
N SER A 6 -0.58 1.67 -7.16
CA SER A 6 0.53 2.23 -6.38
C SER A 6 0.45 1.99 -4.86
N ALA A 7 0.78 0.77 -4.42
CA ALA A 7 1.09 0.56 -3.01
C ALA A 7 2.37 1.34 -2.68
N THR A 8 2.30 2.25 -1.72
CA THR A 8 3.45 3.04 -1.26
C THR A 8 3.60 2.90 0.24
N VAL A 9 4.84 2.87 0.73
CA VAL A 9 5.14 2.75 2.15
C VAL A 9 6.19 3.74 2.58
N ILE A 10 6.03 4.35 3.76
CA ILE A 10 7.07 5.16 4.40
C ILE A 10 7.41 4.58 5.76
N ARG A 11 8.72 4.41 6.04
CA ARG A 11 9.22 4.04 7.37
C ARG A 11 9.33 5.31 8.21
N LYS A 12 8.57 5.42 9.31
CA LYS A 12 8.70 6.56 10.23
C LYS A 12 9.87 6.33 11.20
N PRO A 13 10.90 7.20 11.24
CA PRO A 13 11.95 7.11 12.26
C PRO A 13 11.38 7.48 13.65
N ARG A 14 11.88 6.81 14.70
CA ARG A 14 11.59 7.13 16.11
C ARG A 14 12.24 8.47 16.49
N ALA A 15 11.60 9.59 16.17
CA ALA A 15 12.02 10.88 16.71
C ALA A 15 10.79 11.66 17.19
N LEU A 16 10.46 11.48 18.47
CA LEU A 16 9.54 12.35 19.19
C LEU A 16 10.31 13.63 19.55
N THR A 17 10.37 14.58 18.62
CA THR A 17 10.95 15.90 18.91
C THR A 17 9.82 16.87 19.22
N LEU A 18 9.61 17.10 20.53
CA LEU A 18 8.71 18.13 21.04
C LEU A 18 9.36 19.50 20.86
N PHE A 19 8.89 20.30 19.90
CA PHE A 19 9.30 21.70 19.75
C PHE A 19 8.35 22.62 20.53
N LEU A 20 8.84 23.20 21.62
CA LEU A 20 8.27 24.40 22.25
C LEU A 20 8.60 25.59 21.36
N ILE A 21 7.58 26.21 20.74
CA ILE A 21 7.75 27.44 19.95
C ILE A 21 7.44 28.65 20.85
N PRO A 22 8.39 29.58 21.06
CA PRO A 22 8.08 30.86 21.69
C PRO A 22 7.38 31.76 20.67
N ALA A 23 6.30 32.42 21.13
CA ALA A 23 5.51 33.36 20.34
C ALA A 23 6.38 34.53 19.84
N CYS A 24 6.58 34.63 18.53
CA CYS A 24 7.19 35.79 17.89
C CYS A 24 6.21 36.36 16.87
N LEU A 25 5.55 37.45 17.29
CA LEU A 25 4.63 38.25 16.49
C LEU A 25 5.44 38.97 15.40
N SER A 26 5.30 38.53 14.14
CA SER A 26 5.84 39.26 13.01
C SER A 26 4.88 39.28 11.82
N LEU A 27 4.89 40.43 11.17
CA LEU A 27 3.96 41.01 10.21
C LEU A 27 3.74 40.12 8.97
N LEU A 28 2.48 39.77 8.70
CA LEU A 28 2.08 38.87 7.61
C LEU A 28 2.02 39.63 6.27
N MET A 29 3.08 39.58 5.46
CA MET A 29 2.97 39.86 4.03
C MET A 29 2.37 38.64 3.34
N THR A 30 1.09 38.74 2.96
CA THR A 30 0.38 37.71 2.23
C THR A 30 0.86 37.67 0.78
N HIS A 31 1.89 36.89 0.50
CA HIS A 31 2.12 36.38 -0.85
C HIS A 31 1.22 35.14 -1.04
N THR A 32 0.11 35.32 -1.74
CA THR A 32 -0.66 34.19 -2.29
C THR A 32 0.18 33.52 -3.37
N ALA A 33 1.05 32.60 -2.96
CA ALA A 33 1.59 31.61 -3.87
C ALA A 33 0.43 30.68 -4.23
N VAL A 34 -0.10 30.84 -5.45
CA VAL A 34 -1.00 29.86 -6.03
C VAL A 34 -0.17 28.61 -6.28
N ILE A 35 -0.23 27.66 -5.34
CA ILE A 35 0.34 26.33 -5.53
C ILE A 35 -0.61 25.63 -6.51
N SER A 36 -0.28 25.70 -7.79
CA SER A 36 -0.88 24.81 -8.79
C SER A 36 -0.38 23.40 -8.48
N ALA A 37 -1.22 22.62 -7.79
CA ALA A 37 -1.01 21.20 -7.62
C ALA A 37 -1.24 20.54 -8.98
N ASP A 38 -0.16 20.40 -9.74
CA ASP A 38 -0.14 19.68 -11.00
C ASP A 38 -0.33 18.18 -10.68
N SER A 39 -1.58 17.72 -10.69
CA SER A 39 -1.92 16.32 -10.44
C SER A 39 -1.74 15.51 -11.72
N ASP A 40 -0.49 15.35 -12.16
CA ASP A 40 -0.13 14.30 -13.11
C ASP A 40 -0.05 12.96 -12.35
N THR A 41 -1.21 12.43 -11.96
CA THR A 41 -1.34 11.13 -11.28
C THR A 41 -1.27 10.00 -12.30
N SER A 42 -0.08 9.80 -12.87
CA SER A 42 0.22 8.53 -13.56
C SER A 42 0.26 7.40 -12.53
N LEU A 43 -0.47 6.31 -12.77
CA LEU A 43 -0.48 5.15 -11.88
C LEU A 43 0.93 4.64 -11.57
N ASN A 44 1.14 4.14 -10.35
CA ASN A 44 2.39 3.50 -9.91
C ASN A 44 3.62 4.41 -10.02
N LYS A 45 3.48 5.68 -9.65
CA LYS A 45 4.56 6.65 -9.63
C LYS A 45 4.41 7.57 -8.43
N LEU A 46 5.50 7.77 -7.71
CA LEU A 46 5.55 8.73 -6.61
C LEU A 46 5.59 10.16 -7.16
N SER A 47 4.74 11.02 -6.61
CA SER A 47 4.87 12.47 -6.73
C SER A 47 6.20 12.95 -6.15
N LYS A 48 6.63 14.16 -6.53
CA LYS A 48 7.84 14.78 -5.97
C LYS A 48 7.75 14.95 -4.45
N ALA A 49 6.55 15.23 -3.93
CA ALA A 49 6.32 15.39 -2.51
C ALA A 49 6.47 14.06 -1.76
N GLU A 50 5.91 12.97 -2.29
CA GLU A 50 6.05 11.63 -1.71
C GLU A 50 7.51 11.17 -1.69
N GLN A 51 8.24 11.37 -2.80
CA GLN A 51 9.67 11.07 -2.85
C GLN A 51 10.46 11.85 -1.79
N LYS A 52 10.20 13.16 -1.64
CA LYS A 52 10.86 14.01 -0.63
C LYS A 52 10.51 13.60 0.79
N SER A 53 9.29 13.13 1.03
CA SER A 53 8.85 12.63 2.33
C SER A 53 9.39 11.23 2.64
N GLY A 54 9.98 10.52 1.67
CA GLY A 54 10.58 9.20 1.88
C GLY A 54 9.62 8.03 1.65
N TRP A 55 8.55 8.22 0.89
CA TRP A 55 7.73 7.10 0.41
C TRP A 55 8.52 6.22 -0.56
N LYS A 56 8.33 4.91 -0.46
CA LYS A 56 8.83 3.89 -1.37
C LYS A 56 7.66 3.28 -2.11
N LEU A 57 7.81 3.10 -3.42
CA LEU A 57 6.87 2.34 -4.22
C LEU A 57 7.04 0.84 -3.97
N LEU A 58 5.96 0.15 -3.63
CA LEU A 58 5.91 -1.31 -3.46
C LEU A 58 5.47 -2.02 -4.73
N PHE A 59 4.83 -1.33 -5.68
CA PHE A 59 4.40 -1.91 -6.95
C PHE A 59 4.61 -0.92 -8.10
N ASP A 60 5.38 -1.31 -9.10
CA ASP A 60 5.79 -0.45 -10.22
C ASP A 60 4.81 -0.46 -11.40
N GLY A 61 3.74 -1.27 -11.32
CA GLY A 61 2.76 -1.43 -12.38
C GLY A 61 3.14 -2.46 -13.46
N LYS A 62 4.27 -3.13 -13.35
CA LYS A 62 4.87 -3.92 -14.45
C LYS A 62 5.40 -5.28 -13.99
N THR A 63 6.01 -5.35 -12.82
CA THR A 63 6.61 -6.57 -12.27
C THR A 63 6.02 -6.89 -10.91
N THR A 64 6.28 -8.11 -10.44
CA THR A 64 6.01 -8.53 -9.07
C THR A 64 7.26 -8.42 -8.20
N ASP A 65 8.23 -7.60 -8.58
CA ASP A 65 9.46 -7.45 -7.81
C ASP A 65 9.16 -6.93 -6.42
N GLY A 66 9.79 -7.52 -5.40
CA GLY A 66 9.49 -7.21 -4.00
C GLY A 66 8.28 -7.95 -3.44
N TRP A 67 7.67 -8.86 -4.21
CA TRP A 67 6.56 -9.71 -3.79
C TRP A 67 6.82 -11.18 -4.05
N ARG A 68 6.23 -12.01 -3.20
CA ARG A 68 6.17 -13.47 -3.36
C ARG A 68 4.90 -14.01 -2.74
N ASN A 69 4.46 -15.19 -3.15
CA ASN A 69 3.42 -15.88 -2.41
C ASN A 69 3.91 -16.27 -1.01
N TYR A 70 3.00 -16.26 -0.04
CA TYR A 70 3.26 -16.73 1.32
C TYR A 70 3.86 -18.16 1.29
N LYS A 71 5.01 -18.34 1.95
CA LYS A 71 5.82 -19.57 2.00
C LYS A 71 6.31 -20.08 0.63
N LYS A 72 6.50 -19.18 -0.34
CA LYS A 72 7.04 -19.47 -1.68
C LYS A 72 8.11 -18.44 -2.05
N GLU A 73 8.94 -18.79 -3.06
CA GLU A 73 10.03 -17.94 -3.56
C GLU A 73 9.60 -16.94 -4.65
N GLY A 74 8.36 -17.04 -5.15
CA GLY A 74 7.85 -16.16 -6.20
C GLY A 74 6.34 -16.03 -6.17
N VAL A 75 5.81 -15.22 -7.08
CA VAL A 75 4.37 -15.04 -7.28
C VAL A 75 3.84 -16.05 -8.28
N SER A 76 2.71 -16.66 -7.98
CA SER A 76 2.03 -17.64 -8.82
C SER A 76 1.37 -16.98 -10.03
N ASP A 77 1.19 -17.76 -11.09
CA ASP A 77 0.51 -17.31 -12.32
C ASP A 77 -0.97 -16.95 -12.09
N GLY A 78 -1.52 -17.23 -10.91
CA GLY A 78 -2.85 -16.79 -10.50
C GLY A 78 -2.92 -15.29 -10.20
N TRP A 79 -1.78 -14.62 -10.06
CA TRP A 79 -1.66 -13.16 -10.00
C TRP A 79 -1.12 -12.62 -11.32
N THR A 80 -1.85 -11.69 -11.93
CA THR A 80 -1.48 -11.11 -13.22
C THR A 80 -1.43 -9.60 -13.15
N ILE A 81 -0.58 -9.00 -13.99
CA ILE A 81 -0.51 -7.55 -14.13
C ILE A 81 -1.15 -7.16 -15.45
N LYS A 82 -2.16 -6.29 -15.39
CA LYS A 82 -2.85 -5.76 -16.57
C LYS A 82 -3.11 -4.28 -16.38
N ASP A 83 -2.78 -3.44 -17.36
CA ASP A 83 -3.04 -2.00 -17.32
C ASP A 83 -2.49 -1.29 -16.07
N GLY A 84 -1.31 -1.70 -15.60
CA GLY A 84 -0.70 -1.14 -14.38
C GLY A 84 -1.35 -1.63 -13.07
N VAL A 85 -2.05 -2.76 -13.11
CA VAL A 85 -2.84 -3.28 -11.98
C VAL A 85 -2.50 -4.74 -11.70
N LEU A 86 -2.06 -5.03 -10.47
CA LEU A 86 -1.88 -6.38 -9.96
C LEU A 86 -3.23 -7.01 -9.61
N SER A 87 -3.53 -8.20 -10.14
CA SER A 87 -4.87 -8.79 -10.08
C SER A 87 -4.83 -10.26 -9.72
N ARG A 88 -5.65 -10.66 -8.75
CA ARG A 88 -5.95 -12.09 -8.51
C ARG A 88 -6.92 -12.55 -9.59
N SER A 89 -6.41 -13.32 -10.54
CA SER A 89 -7.07 -13.70 -11.80
C SER A 89 -7.46 -15.18 -11.86
N ALA A 90 -6.99 -16.01 -10.92
CA ALA A 90 -7.36 -17.42 -10.81
C ALA A 90 -7.73 -17.82 -9.37
N THR A 91 -8.54 -18.86 -9.25
CA THR A 91 -8.74 -19.57 -7.97
C THR A 91 -7.44 -20.23 -7.54
N GLY A 92 -7.15 -20.23 -6.23
CA GLY A 92 -5.92 -20.86 -5.71
C GLY A 92 -4.63 -20.09 -5.98
N ALA A 93 -4.71 -18.81 -6.38
CA ALA A 93 -3.54 -17.94 -6.57
C ALA A 93 -2.70 -17.75 -5.29
N GLY A 94 -3.28 -18.00 -4.12
CA GLY A 94 -2.66 -17.83 -2.81
C GLY A 94 -2.46 -16.36 -2.43
N ASP A 95 -2.14 -16.11 -1.16
CA ASP A 95 -1.82 -14.77 -0.67
C ASP A 95 -0.40 -14.39 -1.07
N ILE A 96 -0.18 -13.11 -1.36
CA ILE A 96 1.15 -12.54 -1.62
C ILE A 96 1.57 -11.64 -0.46
N ILE A 97 2.87 -11.63 -0.19
CA ILE A 97 3.50 -10.80 0.84
C ILE A 97 4.70 -10.10 0.23
N THR A 98 5.13 -9.00 0.87
CA THR A 98 6.36 -8.31 0.50
C THR A 98 7.58 -9.14 0.88
N ASP A 99 8.66 -9.04 0.10
CA ASP A 99 9.97 -9.60 0.46
C ASP A 99 10.55 -8.92 1.70
N ASP A 100 10.34 -7.61 1.79
CA ASP A 100 10.76 -6.79 2.91
C ASP A 100 9.79 -6.95 4.10
N GLN A 101 10.35 -6.89 5.31
CA GLN A 101 9.57 -6.70 6.55
C GLN A 101 9.58 -5.23 6.98
N PHE A 102 8.45 -4.80 7.56
CA PHE A 102 8.26 -3.43 8.01
C PHE A 102 7.87 -3.39 9.48
N GLY A 103 8.61 -2.62 10.28
CA GLY A 103 8.25 -2.31 11.67
C GLY A 103 7.15 -1.25 11.73
N TYR A 104 7.54 0.01 11.90
CA TYR A 104 6.61 1.14 11.81
C TYR A 104 6.50 1.60 10.36
N PHE A 105 5.27 1.70 9.87
CA PHE A 105 5.00 2.16 8.52
C PHE A 105 3.70 2.95 8.42
N GLU A 106 3.60 3.73 7.36
CA GLU A 106 2.33 4.21 6.80
C GLU A 106 2.22 3.64 5.39
N LEU A 107 1.05 3.11 5.05
CA LEU A 107 0.77 2.44 3.78
C LEU A 107 -0.41 3.14 3.11
N SER A 108 -0.22 3.49 1.84
CA SER A 108 -1.28 3.98 0.96
C SER A 108 -1.40 3.03 -0.22
N LEU A 109 -2.61 2.59 -0.53
CA LEU A 109 -2.93 1.76 -1.68
C LEU A 109 -4.35 2.05 -2.14
N GLU A 110 -4.60 1.80 -3.41
CA GLU A 110 -5.96 1.72 -3.96
C GLU A 110 -6.35 0.25 -4.19
N TYR A 111 -7.65 -0.05 -4.11
CA TYR A 111 -8.16 -1.39 -4.38
C TYR A 111 -9.52 -1.33 -5.09
N ARG A 112 -9.87 -2.40 -5.79
CA ARG A 112 -11.26 -2.69 -6.18
C ARG A 112 -11.51 -4.19 -6.14
N ILE A 113 -12.74 -4.53 -5.80
CA ILE A 113 -13.24 -5.90 -5.72
C ILE A 113 -14.34 -6.14 -6.75
N SER A 114 -14.57 -7.41 -7.08
CA SER A 114 -15.75 -7.84 -7.82
C SER A 114 -16.95 -7.95 -6.87
N PRO A 115 -18.19 -8.05 -7.39
CA PRO A 115 -19.31 -8.56 -6.60
C PRO A 115 -18.93 -9.87 -5.90
N GLU A 116 -19.44 -10.06 -4.68
CA GLU A 116 -19.12 -11.18 -3.78
C GLU A 116 -17.61 -11.30 -3.43
N GLY A 117 -16.82 -10.26 -3.73
CA GLY A 117 -15.38 -10.28 -3.54
C GLY A 117 -15.01 -10.34 -2.06
N ASN A 118 -14.06 -11.21 -1.73
CA ASN A 118 -13.43 -11.29 -0.41
C ASN A 118 -11.89 -11.26 -0.56
N SER A 119 -11.26 -10.35 0.19
CA SER A 119 -9.84 -10.05 0.22
C SER A 119 -9.47 -9.38 1.54
N GLY A 120 -8.18 -9.25 1.84
CA GLY A 120 -7.76 -8.27 2.84
C GLY A 120 -6.36 -7.76 2.63
N LEU A 121 -6.05 -6.72 3.39
CA LEU A 121 -4.71 -6.22 3.60
C LEU A 121 -4.26 -6.68 4.99
N MET A 122 -3.33 -7.62 5.03
CA MET A 122 -2.69 -8.06 6.27
C MET A 122 -1.36 -7.35 6.48
N PHE A 123 -1.00 -7.10 7.74
CA PHE A 123 0.28 -6.51 8.10
C PHE A 123 0.92 -7.23 9.29
N HIS A 124 2.24 -7.07 9.44
CA HIS A 124 3.04 -7.79 10.45
C HIS A 124 2.89 -9.32 10.40
N VAL A 125 2.53 -9.86 9.22
CA VAL A 125 2.46 -11.31 8.97
C VAL A 125 3.83 -11.94 9.21
N THR A 126 3.84 -13.04 9.96
CA THR A 126 4.98 -13.96 10.07
C THR A 126 4.66 -15.27 9.35
N GLU A 127 5.70 -15.99 8.91
CA GLU A 127 5.55 -17.29 8.23
C GLU A 127 5.59 -18.48 9.21
N GLU A 128 5.29 -18.25 10.49
CA GLU A 128 5.31 -19.30 11.53
C GLU A 128 4.10 -20.24 11.40
N GLU A 129 2.96 -19.74 10.90
CA GLU A 129 1.70 -20.48 10.82
C GLU A 129 1.33 -20.93 9.42
N LYS A 130 0.31 -21.77 9.27
CA LYS A 130 -0.10 -22.31 7.97
C LYS A 130 -0.65 -21.26 7.02
N THR A 131 -1.28 -20.21 7.54
CA THR A 131 -1.94 -19.15 6.77
C THR A 131 -1.63 -17.78 7.37
N PRO A 132 -1.56 -16.72 6.55
CA PRO A 132 -1.11 -15.40 7.00
C PRO A 132 -2.05 -14.73 8.02
N TRP A 133 -3.36 -14.98 7.94
CA TRP A 133 -4.37 -14.45 8.88
C TRP A 133 -4.21 -14.96 10.32
N MET A 134 -3.42 -16.02 10.55
CA MET A 134 -3.16 -16.51 11.90
C MET A 134 -2.13 -15.66 12.66
N THR A 135 -1.34 -14.84 11.95
CA THR A 135 -0.24 -14.06 12.54
C THR A 135 -0.41 -12.56 12.33
N GLY A 136 -0.85 -12.15 11.14
CA GLY A 136 -1.05 -10.74 10.80
C GLY A 136 -2.48 -10.27 11.05
N PRO A 137 -2.70 -9.14 11.73
CA PRO A 137 -3.98 -8.45 11.72
C PRO A 137 -4.38 -8.06 10.30
N GLU A 138 -5.69 -8.03 10.04
CA GLU A 138 -6.25 -7.80 8.70
C GLU A 138 -7.17 -6.57 8.67
N VAL A 139 -6.98 -5.74 7.66
CA VAL A 139 -7.99 -4.77 7.22
C VAL A 139 -8.82 -5.44 6.13
N GLN A 140 -10.06 -5.78 6.47
CA GLN A 140 -10.99 -6.48 5.58
C GLN A 140 -11.32 -5.66 4.33
N ILE A 141 -11.30 -6.30 3.17
CA ILE A 141 -11.67 -5.74 1.86
C ILE A 141 -12.70 -6.69 1.24
N GLN A 142 -13.97 -6.44 1.54
CA GLN A 142 -15.06 -7.34 1.20
C GLN A 142 -16.24 -6.58 0.58
N ASP A 143 -17.01 -7.27 -0.25
CA ASP A 143 -18.32 -6.82 -0.67
C ASP A 143 -19.25 -6.83 0.55
N ASN A 144 -19.61 -5.65 1.05
CA ASN A 144 -20.41 -5.50 2.27
C ASN A 144 -21.88 -5.97 2.11
N VAL A 145 -22.32 -6.29 0.89
CA VAL A 145 -23.69 -6.75 0.63
C VAL A 145 -23.72 -8.25 0.45
N ASP A 146 -22.93 -8.75 -0.51
CA ASP A 146 -23.00 -10.14 -0.97
C ASP A 146 -21.75 -10.97 -0.58
N GLY A 147 -20.78 -10.35 0.09
CA GLY A 147 -19.55 -11.02 0.51
C GLY A 147 -19.77 -11.98 1.68
N HIS A 148 -19.06 -13.11 1.63
CA HIS A 148 -19.07 -14.10 2.70
C HIS A 148 -17.64 -14.53 3.02
N ASP A 149 -17.41 -14.89 4.29
CA ASP A 149 -16.18 -15.56 4.69
C ASP A 149 -16.20 -17.01 4.18
N PRO A 150 -15.06 -17.51 3.63
CA PRO A 150 -14.97 -18.85 3.09
C PRO A 150 -15.02 -19.96 4.15
#